data_AF-A0A957KYC0-F1
#
_entry.id   AF-A0A957KYC0-F1
#
_cell.length_a   1.000
_cell.length_b   1.000
_cell.length_c   1.000
_cell.angle_alpha   90.00
_cell.angle_beta   90.00
_cell.angle_gamma   90.00
#
_symmetry.space_group_name_H-M   'P 1'
#
loop_
_entity.id
_entity.type
_entity.pdbx_description
1 polymer ?
#
loop_
_entity_poly.entity_id
_entity_poly.type
_entity_poly.pdbx_seq_one_letter_code
_entity_poly.pdbx_strand_id
1 'polypeptide(L)' 'MSQVDSRPERPLLYPDWLQALRPVLLAQSEPVFLVGGIVRDIVRGAEGHDLDLAVARRGMR' A
#
# COMPACT_ATOMS: atom_id res chain seq x y z
N MET A 1 -11.40 -16.62 19.90
CA MET A 1 -11.16 -15.58 18.88
C MET A 1 -9.82 -15.93 18.23
N SER A 2 -9.85 -16.57 17.06
CA SER A 2 -8.60 -16.91 16.36
C SER A 2 -8.02 -15.62 15.79
N GLN A 3 -6.82 -15.29 16.22
CA GLN A 3 -6.00 -14.22 15.69
C GLN A 3 -5.75 -14.54 14.22
N VAL A 4 -6.38 -13.80 13.31
CA VAL A 4 -6.08 -13.88 11.87
C VAL A 4 -4.64 -13.42 11.74
N ASP A 5 -3.73 -14.35 11.45
CA ASP A 5 -2.34 -14.02 11.17
C ASP A 5 -2.34 -13.17 9.90
N SER A 6 -2.13 -11.86 10.06
CA SER A 6 -2.27 -10.86 9.00
C SER A 6 -1.06 -10.80 8.08
N ARG A 7 -0.18 -11.80 8.14
CA ARG A 7 1.01 -11.87 7.29
C ARG A 7 0.65 -12.59 6.01
N PRO A 8 0.93 -11.98 4.84
CA PRO A 8 0.71 -12.66 3.58
C PRO A 8 1.58 -13.92 3.55
N GLU A 9 1.00 -15.05 3.14
CA GLU A 9 1.69 -16.35 3.04
C GLU A 9 2.88 -16.31 2.06
N ARG A 10 2.96 -15.26 1.23
CA ARG A 10 4.03 -14.98 0.27
C ARG A 10 4.53 -13.54 0.44
N PRO A 11 5.81 -13.26 0.13
CA PRO A 11 6.33 -11.90 0.12
C PRO A 11 5.50 -11.00 -0.80
N LEU A 12 5.19 -9.80 -0.32
CA LEU A 12 4.57 -8.76 -1.14
C LEU A 12 5.56 -8.33 -2.22
N LEU A 13 5.14 -8.39 -3.48
CA LEU A 13 5.96 -7.96 -4.60
C LEU A 13 5.74 -6.47 -4.85
N TYR A 14 6.58 -5.63 -4.24
CA TYR A 14 6.57 -4.19 -4.51
C TYR A 14 7.43 -3.90 -5.74
N PRO A 15 6.89 -3.29 -6.80
CA PRO A 15 7.69 -2.84 -7.93
C PRO A 15 8.79 -1.86 -7.50
N ASP A 16 9.93 -1.86 -8.19
CA ASP A 16 11.08 -1.00 -7.86
C ASP A 16 10.71 0.48 -7.84
N TRP A 17 9.84 0.91 -8.75
CA TRP A 17 9.35 2.30 -8.79
C TRP A 17 8.53 2.65 -7.54
N LEU A 18 7.77 1.71 -6.98
CA LEU A 18 6.99 1.92 -5.76
C LEU A 18 7.91 1.98 -4.54
N GLN A 19 8.95 1.17 -4.50
CA GLN A 19 10.00 1.26 -3.48
C GLN A 19 10.74 2.60 -3.54
N ALA A 20 11.00 3.12 -4.74
CA ALA A 20 11.61 4.44 -4.94
C ALA A 20 10.70 5.60 -4.47
N LEU A 21 9.38 5.45 -4.57
CA LEU A 21 8.41 6.44 -4.06
C LEU A 21 8.22 6.37 -2.54
N ARG A 22 8.49 5.24 -1.91
CA ARG A 22 8.29 5.03 -0.47
C ARG A 22 8.84 6.15 0.43
N PRO A 23 10.10 6.64 0.30
CA PRO A 23 10.58 7.74 1.14
C PRO A 23 9.79 9.03 0.95
N VAL A 24 9.32 9.32 -0.27
CA VAL A 24 8.48 10.50 -0.56
C VAL A 24 7.13 10.39 0.11
N LEU A 25 6.50 9.20 0.07
CA LEU A 25 5.21 8.95 0.72
C LEU A 25 5.33 8.99 2.25
N LEU A 26 6.45 8.52 2.81
CA LEU A 26 6.70 8.55 4.26
C LEU A 26 7.06 9.96 4.78
N ALA A 27 7.52 10.87 3.92
CA ALA A 27 7.82 12.24 4.29
C ALA A 27 6.56 13.12 4.47
N GLN A 28 5.38 12.60 4.16
CA GLN A 28 4.13 13.35 4.28
C GLN A 28 3.71 13.47 5.76
N SER A 29 3.14 14.62 6.12
CA SER A 29 2.63 14.88 7.46
C SER A 29 1.33 14.13 7.77
N GLU A 30 0.61 13.70 6.74
CA GLU A 30 -0.62 12.90 6.85
C GLU A 30 -0.34 11.46 6.42
N PRO A 31 -0.93 10.45 7.08
CA PRO A 31 -0.80 9.06 6.66
C PRO A 31 -1.33 8.85 5.23
N VAL A 32 -0.46 8.29 4.37
CA VAL A 32 -0.79 7.89 3.00
C VAL A 32 -0.93 6.37 2.95
N PHE A 33 -2.05 5.91 2.40
CA PHE A 33 -2.37 4.50 2.23
C PHE A 33 -2.32 4.13 0.75
N LEU A 34 -1.68 3.00 0.47
CA LEU A 34 -1.84 2.31 -0.81
C LEU A 34 -3.21 1.63 -0.81
N VAL A 35 -4.02 1.88 -1.84
CA VAL A 35 -5.37 1.34 -1.97
C VAL A 35 -5.58 0.77 -3.38
N GLY A 36 -6.78 0.28 -3.68
CA GLY A 36 -7.16 -0.09 -5.04
C GLY A 36 -6.54 -1.38 -5.58
N GLY A 37 -6.42 -1.44 -6.92
CA GLY A 37 -6.02 -2.65 -7.65
C GLY A 37 -4.60 -3.10 -7.35
N ILE A 38 -3.69 -2.14 -7.19
CA ILE A 38 -2.29 -2.39 -6.89
C ILE A 38 -2.08 -3.18 -5.59
N VAL A 39 -2.92 -3.00 -4.56
CA VAL A 39 -2.84 -3.79 -3.32
C VAL A 39 -3.09 -5.28 -3.60
N ARG A 40 -4.13 -5.58 -4.38
CA ARG A 40 -4.45 -6.96 -4.79
C ARG A 40 -3.30 -7.55 -5.59
N ASP A 41 -2.71 -6.79 -6.50
CA ASP A 41 -1.69 -7.29 -7.41
C ASP A 41 -0.38 -7.56 -6.68
N ILE A 42 0.05 -6.68 -5.77
CA ILE A 42 1.18 -6.89 -4.86
C ILE A 42 0.98 -8.15 -3.98
N VAL A 43 -0.23 -8.34 -3.44
CA VAL A 43 -0.57 -9.52 -2.63
C VAL A 43 -0.52 -10.81 -3.46
N ARG A 44 -0.90 -10.73 -4.74
CA ARG A 44 -0.85 -11.87 -5.68
C ARG A 44 0.53 -12.10 -6.30
N GLY A 45 1.49 -11.19 -6.09
CA GLY A 45 2.77 -11.21 -6.78
C GLY A 45 2.67 -10.89 -8.27
N ALA A 46 1.63 -10.15 -8.68
CA ALA A 46 1.45 -9.66 -10.04
C ALA A 46 2.07 -8.25 -10.18
N GLU A 47 2.48 -7.92 -11.41
CA GLU A 47 2.97 -6.59 -11.73
C GLU A 47 1.82 -5.59 -11.71
N GLY A 48 1.97 -4.51 -10.92
CA GLY A 48 1.05 -3.37 -10.91
C GLY A 48 1.58 -2.25 -11.79
N HIS A 49 0.69 -1.62 -12.56
CA HIS A 49 1.06 -0.57 -13.52
C HIS A 49 0.56 0.83 -13.12
N ASP A 50 -0.41 0.90 -12.22
CA ASP A 50 -1.02 2.13 -11.72
C ASP A 50 -0.93 2.23 -10.20
N LEU A 51 -1.05 3.45 -9.67
CA LEU A 51 -0.90 3.74 -8.25
C LEU A 51 -2.13 4.50 -7.73
N ASP A 52 -2.90 3.85 -6.86
CA ASP A 52 -3.98 4.50 -6.12
C ASP A 52 -3.53 4.80 -4.69
N LEU A 53 -3.64 6.08 -4.29
CA LEU A 53 -3.30 6.53 -2.94
C LEU A 53 -4.53 7.17 -2.27
N ALA A 54 -4.72 6.86 -1.00
CA ALA A 54 -5.66 7.56 -0.14
C ALA A 54 -4.91 8.28 0.98
N VAL A 55 -5.29 9.52 1.28
CA VAL A 55 -4.76 10.26 2.42
C VAL A 55 -5.80 10.25 3.52
N ALA A 56 -5.42 9.90 4.75
CA ALA A 56 -6.30 10.04 5.91
C ALA A 56 -6.41 11.52 6.32
N ARG A 57 -7.09 12.31 5.49
CA ARG A 57 -7.58 13.61 5.92
C ARG A 57 -8.59 13.37 7.02
N ARG A 58 -8.33 13.92 8.22
CA ARG A 58 -9.40 14.13 9.19
C ARG A 58 -10.48 14.94 8.48
N GLY A 59 -11.62 14.29 8.23
CA GLY A 59 -12.79 14.93 7.64
C GLY A 59 -13.07 16.23 8.38
N MET A 60 -13.11 17.32 7.61
CA MET A 60 -13.69 18.59 8.01
C MET A 60 -15.11 18.35 8.53
N ARG A 61 -15.47 19.07 9.59
CA ARG A 61 -16.84 19.23 10.06
C ARG A 61 -17.78 19.68 8.95
#